data_AF-A0A7J3FDS5-F1
#
_entry.id   AF-A0A7J3FDS5-F1
#
_cell.length_a   1.000
_cell.length_b   1.000
_cell.length_c   1.000
_cell.angle_alpha   90.00
_cell.angle_beta   90.00
_cell.angle_gamma   90.00
#
_symmetry.space_group_name_H-M   'P 1'
#
loop_
_entity.id
_entity.type
_entity.pdbx_description
1 polymer ?
#
loop_
_entity_poly.entity_id
_entity_poly.type
_entity_poly.pdbx_seq_one_letter_code
_entity_poly.pdbx_strand_id
1 'polypeptide(L)'
;GIPYAPPDARLEAAIGYYEKQFPKKGKFYAYYLPAHRKLCQAAGRAHRLVTDRAAVIFLDRRVLTRFVASSLPSWLRRKLERVPDKKGELGRRLREFFTRTPADPRPSCAELDQTVGGNA
;
A
#
# COMPACT_ATOMS: atom_id res chain seq x y z
N GLY A 1 4.96 10.18 -5.73
CA GLY A 1 5.49 10.87 -4.53
C GLY A 1 4.66 10.51 -3.32
N ILE A 2 5.18 10.71 -2.11
CA ILE A 2 4.38 10.65 -0.88
C ILE A 2 3.56 11.96 -0.78
N PRO A 3 2.23 11.89 -0.60
CA PRO A 3 1.36 13.06 -0.55
C PRO A 3 1.46 13.75 0.82
N TYR A 4 2.55 14.49 1.02
CA TYR A 4 2.72 15.35 2.18
C TYR A 4 1.84 16.59 2.05
N ALA A 5 1.21 16.97 3.16
CA ALA A 5 0.39 18.18 3.19
C ALA A 5 1.30 19.42 3.15
N PRO A 6 0.85 20.54 2.55
CA PRO A 6 1.53 21.81 2.73
C PRO A 6 1.46 22.25 4.21
N PRO A 7 2.43 23.04 4.70
CA PRO A 7 2.33 23.66 6.00
C PRO A 7 1.13 24.61 6.02
N ASP A 8 0.20 24.37 6.94
CA ASP A 8 -1.01 25.16 7.13
C ASP A 8 -1.17 25.47 8.62
N ALA A 9 -1.79 26.61 8.96
CA ALA A 9 -2.03 27.00 10.35
C ALA A 9 -2.86 25.94 11.10
N ARG A 10 -3.78 25.28 10.40
CA ARG A 10 -4.56 24.15 10.94
C ARG A 10 -3.68 22.94 11.26
N LEU A 11 -2.71 22.65 10.40
CA LEU A 11 -1.78 21.54 10.60
C LEU A 11 -0.87 21.80 11.80
N GLU A 12 -0.35 23.01 11.94
CA GLU A 12 0.47 23.40 13.11
C GLU A 12 -0.34 23.31 14.42
N ALA A 13 -1.60 23.75 14.41
CA ALA A 13 -2.50 23.59 15.55
C ALA A 13 -2.74 22.10 15.90
N ALA A 14 -2.94 21.25 14.88
CA ALA A 14 -3.09 19.81 15.09
C ALA A 14 -1.80 19.18 15.64
N ILE A 15 -0.62 19.57 15.14
CA ILE A 15 0.67 19.13 15.68
C ILE A 15 0.77 19.53 17.16
N GLY A 16 0.46 20.79 17.49
CA GLY A 16 0.47 21.28 18.87
C GLY A 16 -0.51 20.54 19.78
N TYR A 17 -1.69 20.18 19.29
CA TYR A 17 -2.66 19.37 20.02
C TYR A 17 -2.12 17.96 20.30
N TYR A 18 -1.62 17.27 19.27
CA TYR A 18 -1.10 15.92 19.43
C TYR A 18 0.19 15.87 20.24
N GLU A 19 1.02 16.92 20.24
CA GLU A 19 2.22 16.99 21.07
C GLU A 19 1.87 17.10 22.56
N LYS A 20 0.79 17.80 22.90
CA LYS A 20 0.27 17.86 24.28
C LYS A 20 -0.29 16.52 24.76
N GLN A 21 -0.95 15.78 23.88
CA GLN A 21 -1.56 14.48 24.22
C GLN A 21 -0.55 13.32 24.17
N PHE A 22 0.37 13.35 23.21
CA PHE A 22 1.37 12.32 22.97
C PHE A 22 2.75 12.97 22.81
N PRO A 23 3.54 13.04 23.89
CA PRO A 23 4.84 13.69 23.85
C PRO A 23 5.76 13.01 22.82
N LYS A 24 6.48 13.83 22.03
CA LYS A 24 7.42 13.46 20.97
C LYS A 24 6.81 12.84 19.71
N LYS A 25 5.47 12.72 19.62
CA LYS A 25 4.80 12.08 18.47
C LYS A 25 3.80 12.99 17.74
N GLY A 26 3.71 14.28 18.09
CA GLY A 26 2.74 15.20 17.50
C GLY A 26 2.84 15.29 15.97
N LYS A 27 4.07 15.50 15.46
CA LYS A 27 4.34 15.54 14.01
C LYS A 27 4.06 14.19 13.32
N PHE A 28 4.35 13.07 13.98
CA PHE A 28 4.08 11.73 13.42
C PHE A 28 2.60 11.52 13.12
N TYR A 29 1.74 11.82 14.09
CA TYR A 29 0.29 11.62 13.96
C TYR A 29 -0.38 12.65 13.05
N ALA A 30 0.00 13.92 13.16
CA ALA A 30 -0.63 14.98 12.39
C ALA A 30 -0.20 14.99 10.91
N TYR A 31 1.06 14.66 10.60
CA TYR A 31 1.64 14.87 9.28
C TYR A 31 1.94 13.58 8.52
N TYR A 32 2.69 12.67 9.13
CA TYR A 32 3.19 11.48 8.44
C TYR A 32 2.14 10.38 8.30
N LEU A 33 1.40 10.11 9.37
CA LEU A 33 0.35 9.10 9.39
C LEU A 33 -0.74 9.32 8.32
N PRO A 34 -1.33 10.53 8.15
CA PRO A 34 -2.32 10.74 7.10
C PRO A 34 -1.73 10.59 5.69
N ALA A 35 -0.47 11.00 5.47
CA ALA A 35 0.20 10.80 4.19
C ALA A 35 0.37 9.31 3.86
N HIS A 36 0.81 8.50 4.83
CA HIS A 36 0.94 7.05 4.67
C HIS A 36 -0.42 6.38 4.42
N ARG A 37 -1.47 6.79 5.14
CA ARG A 37 -2.83 6.26 4.95
C ARG A 37 -3.37 6.55 3.55
N LYS A 38 -3.17 7.76 3.04
CA LYS A 38 -3.54 8.13 1.65
C LYS A 38 -2.79 7.26 0.63
N LEU A 39 -1.51 6.98 0.86
CA LEU A 39 -0.71 6.10 0.01
C LEU A 39 -1.26 4.67 -0.01
N CYS A 40 -1.56 4.11 1.16
CA CYS A 40 -2.17 2.79 1.29
C CYS A 40 -3.55 2.72 0.65
N GLN A 41 -4.35 3.78 0.80
CA GLN A 41 -5.67 3.87 0.19
C GLN A 41 -5.56 3.88 -1.34
N ALA A 42 -4.63 4.66 -1.90
CA ALA A 42 -4.37 4.67 -3.34
C ALA A 42 -3.91 3.30 -3.86
N ALA A 43 -3.02 2.62 -3.14
CA ALA A 43 -2.61 1.26 -3.46
C ALA A 43 -3.77 0.25 -3.38
N GLY A 44 -4.63 0.38 -2.36
CA GLY A 44 -5.82 -0.45 -2.19
C GLY A 44 -6.88 -0.23 -3.27
N ARG A 45 -6.97 0.97 -3.88
CA ARG A 45 -7.88 1.21 -5.02
C ARG A 45 -7.53 0.36 -6.23
N ALA A 46 -6.28 -0.06 -6.38
CA ALA A 46 -5.85 -0.93 -7.47
C ALA A 46 -6.12 -2.41 -7.17
N HIS A 47 -6.09 -2.82 -5.90
CA HIS A 47 -6.33 -4.20 -5.48
C HIS A 47 -7.81 -4.42 -5.08
N ARG A 48 -8.72 -4.50 -6.08
CA ARG A 48 -10.17 -4.60 -5.85
C ARG A 48 -10.72 -6.02 -5.84
N LEU A 49 -10.19 -6.92 -6.67
CA LEU A 49 -10.57 -8.33 -6.69
C LEU A 49 -9.35 -9.19 -6.35
N VAL A 50 -9.59 -10.35 -5.73
CA VAL A 50 -8.54 -11.32 -5.39
C VAL A 50 -7.87 -11.88 -6.65
N THR A 51 -8.56 -11.84 -7.79
CA THR A 51 -8.07 -12.28 -9.10
C THR A 51 -7.41 -11.16 -9.91
N ASP A 52 -7.57 -9.89 -9.50
CA ASP A 52 -7.10 -8.77 -10.30
C ASP A 52 -5.61 -8.52 -10.11
N ARG A 53 -4.91 -8.31 -11.23
CA ARG A 53 -3.47 -8.06 -11.23
C ARG A 53 -3.24 -6.56 -11.28
N ALA A 54 -2.83 -6.02 -10.14
CA ALA A 54 -2.51 -4.60 -10.01
C ALA A 54 -1.01 -4.40 -9.83
N ALA A 55 -0.45 -3.50 -10.64
CA ALA A 55 0.90 -2.98 -10.44
C ALA A 55 0.81 -1.60 -9.79
N VAL A 56 1.43 -1.43 -8.61
CA VAL A 56 1.53 -0.14 -7.93
C VAL A 56 2.97 0.35 -8.02
N ILE A 57 3.18 1.52 -8.62
CA ILE A 57 4.52 2.07 -8.86
C ILE A 57 4.73 3.28 -7.98
N PHE A 58 5.70 3.20 -7.07
CA PHE A 58 6.12 4.32 -6.25
C PHE A 58 7.34 5.01 -6.87
N LEU A 59 7.12 6.19 -7.45
CA LEU A 59 8.18 7.03 -8.02
C LEU A 59 8.89 7.89 -6.96
N ASP A 60 9.10 7.37 -5.75
CA ASP A 60 9.67 8.12 -4.63
C ASP A 60 10.53 7.22 -3.76
N ARG A 61 11.82 7.53 -3.65
CA ARG A 61 12.80 6.75 -2.88
C ARG A 61 12.47 6.72 -1.39
N ARG A 62 11.77 7.73 -0.86
CA ARG A 62 11.42 7.82 0.57
C ARG A 62 10.51 6.68 1.03
N VAL A 63 9.76 6.06 0.11
CA VAL A 63 8.91 4.91 0.41
C VAL A 63 9.73 3.69 0.86
N LEU A 64 10.99 3.58 0.40
CA LEU A 64 11.91 2.51 0.80
C LEU A 64 12.52 2.73 2.20
N THR A 65 12.38 3.93 2.77
CA THR A 65 12.89 4.21 4.12
C THR A 65 12.06 3.44 5.15
N ARG A 66 12.73 2.87 6.16
CA ARG A 66 12.09 2.07 7.23
C ARG A 66 10.94 2.82 7.94
N PHE A 67 11.02 4.15 7.99
CA PHE A 67 9.99 5.02 8.55
C PHE A 67 8.64 4.95 7.80
N VAL A 68 8.67 4.93 6.47
CA VAL A 68 7.46 4.85 5.63
C VAL A 68 7.03 3.39 5.53
N ALA A 69 7.99 2.50 5.25
CA ALA A 69 7.72 1.07 5.07
C ALA A 69 7.12 0.38 6.31
N SER A 70 7.43 0.85 7.53
CA SER A 70 6.82 0.34 8.77
C SER A 70 5.34 0.68 8.90
N SER A 71 4.89 1.77 8.28
CA SER A 71 3.50 2.21 8.29
C SER A 71 2.66 1.55 7.20
N LEU A 72 3.30 0.83 6.27
CA LEU A 72 2.62 0.13 5.19
C LEU A 72 2.09 -1.24 5.65
N PRO A 73 0.94 -1.70 5.11
CA PRO A 73 0.43 -3.03 5.34
C PRO A 73 1.46 -4.12 4.98
N SER A 74 1.42 -5.22 5.71
CA SER A 74 2.36 -6.33 5.55
C SER A 74 2.38 -6.89 4.12
N TRP A 75 1.22 -6.95 3.45
CA TRP A 75 1.10 -7.43 2.06
C TRP A 75 1.86 -6.55 1.07
N LEU A 76 1.79 -5.23 1.23
CA LEU A 76 2.49 -4.28 0.37
C LEU A 76 3.99 -4.30 0.65
N ARG A 77 4.37 -4.34 1.94
CA ARG A 77 5.76 -4.40 2.38
C ARG A 77 6.50 -5.64 1.86
N ARG A 78 5.83 -6.81 1.82
CA ARG A 78 6.43 -8.07 1.32
C ARG A 78 6.70 -8.06 -0.19
N LYS A 79 5.94 -7.27 -0.96
CA LYS A 79 6.04 -7.20 -2.43
C LYS A 79 6.78 -5.95 -2.92
N LEU A 80 7.21 -5.09 -2.01
CA LEU A 80 7.92 -3.85 -2.34
C LEU A 80 9.33 -4.18 -2.82
N GLU A 81 9.64 -3.84 -4.07
CA GLU A 81 10.96 -4.03 -4.65
C GLU A 81 11.51 -2.71 -5.18
N ARG A 82 12.82 -2.49 -5.04
CA ARG A 82 13.51 -1.33 -5.63
C ARG A 82 13.88 -1.65 -7.07
N VAL A 83 13.30 -0.90 -8.01
CA VAL A 83 13.71 -0.93 -9.41
C VAL A 83 14.78 0.15 -9.64
N PRO A 84 15.95 -0.17 -10.23
CA PRO A 84 16.92 0.84 -10.60
C PRO A 84 16.41 1.67 -11.78
N ASP A 85 16.77 2.96 -11.81
CA ASP A 85 16.42 3.86 -12.91
C ASP A 85 17.31 3.57 -14.13
N LYS A 86 16.95 2.52 -14.85
CA LYS A 86 17.56 2.13 -16.12
C LYS A 86 16.46 2.13 -17.18
N LYS A 87 16.75 2.73 -18.34
CA LYS A 87 15.82 2.80 -19.47
C LYS A 87 15.34 1.39 -19.85
N GLY A 88 14.02 1.17 -19.78
CA GLY A 88 13.38 -0.10 -20.15
C GLY A 88 13.24 -1.14 -19.05
N GLU A 89 13.89 -0.99 -17.89
CA GLU A 89 13.86 -1.97 -16.80
C GLU A 89 12.47 -2.08 -16.15
N LEU A 90 11.84 -0.92 -15.89
CA LEU A 90 10.48 -0.87 -15.36
C LEU A 90 9.48 -1.53 -16.31
N GLY A 91 9.58 -1.23 -17.61
CA GLY A 91 8.71 -1.81 -18.63
C GLY A 91 8.90 -3.32 -18.76
N ARG A 92 10.13 -3.82 -18.67
CA ARG A 92 10.43 -5.25 -18.65
C ARG A 92 9.76 -5.95 -17.47
N ARG A 93 9.96 -5.44 -16.25
CA ARG A 93 9.37 -6.00 -15.03
C ARG A 93 7.85 -5.97 -15.02
N LEU A 94 7.25 -4.89 -15.53
CA LEU A 94 5.80 -4.81 -15.69
C LEU A 94 5.30 -5.87 -16.67
N ARG A 95 5.95 -6.03 -17.83
CA ARG A 95 5.58 -7.08 -18.78
C ARG A 95 5.69 -8.47 -18.14
N GLU A 96 6.81 -8.80 -17.51
CA GLU A 96 7.01 -10.07 -16.80
C GLU A 96 5.92 -10.32 -15.72
N PHE A 97 5.52 -9.26 -15.00
CA PHE A 97 4.46 -9.33 -14.01
C PHE A 97 3.09 -9.66 -14.62
N PHE A 98 2.74 -9.06 -15.76
CA PHE A 98 1.46 -9.30 -16.44
C PHE A 98 1.45 -10.56 -17.32
N THR A 99 2.60 -11.03 -17.80
CA THR A 99 2.69 -12.28 -18.57
C THR A 99 2.73 -13.52 -17.70
N ARG A 100 3.10 -13.41 -16.42
CA ARG A 100 3.04 -14.52 -15.48
C ARG A 100 1.58 -14.82 -15.14
N THR A 101 0.97 -15.72 -15.91
CA THR A 101 -0.33 -16.33 -15.60
C THR A 101 -0.18 -17.12 -14.30
N PRO A 102 -0.98 -16.87 -13.26
CA PRO A 102 -1.05 -17.80 -12.16
C PRO A 102 -1.67 -19.11 -12.68
N ALA A 103 -0.92 -20.20 -12.55
CA ALA A 103 -1.48 -21.55 -12.65
C ALA A 103 -2.32 -21.78 -11.39
N ASP A 104 -3.56 -21.28 -11.38
CA ASP A 104 -4.54 -21.67 -10.38
C ASP A 104 -5.96 -21.52 -10.95
N PRO A 105 -6.55 -22.59 -11.51
CA PRO A 105 -7.99 -22.65 -11.72
C PRO A 105 -8.63 -22.86 -10.35
N ARG A 106 -8.87 -21.79 -9.60
CA ARG A 106 -9.69 -21.94 -8.39
C ARG A 106 -11.12 -22.25 -8.81
N PRO A 107 -11.77 -23.24 -8.18
CA PRO A 107 -13.17 -23.51 -8.41
C PRO A 107 -13.98 -22.25 -8.12
N SER A 108 -15.02 -22.05 -8.90
CA SER A 108 -15.88 -20.88 -8.78
C SER A 108 -16.52 -20.88 -7.38
N CYS A 109 -16.86 -19.71 -6.84
CA CYS A 109 -17.55 -19.59 -5.54
C CYS A 109 -18.81 -20.47 -5.42
N ALA A 110 -19.38 -20.97 -6.52
CA ALA A 110 -20.53 -21.87 -6.52
C ALA A 110 -20.20 -23.29 -6.00
N GLU A 111 -18.94 -23.70 -5.96
CA GLU A 111 -18.55 -25.07 -5.57
C GLU A 111 -18.18 -25.21 -4.08
N LEU A 112 -17.98 -24.09 -3.38
CA LEU A 112 -17.62 -24.07 -1.95
C LEU A 112 -18.82 -24.18 -0.99
N ASP A 113 -20.05 -24.04 -1.50
CA ASP A 113 -21.27 -24.12 -0.68
C ASP A 113 -21.82 -25.56 -0.56
N GLN A 114 -21.37 -26.47 -1.43
CA GLN A 114 -21.87 -27.86 -1.44
C GLN A 114 -21.18 -28.76 -0.42
N THR A 115 -20.03 -28.37 0.15
CA THR A 115 -19.28 -29.19 1.11
C THR A 115 -19.59 -28.91 2.58
N VAL A 116 -20.42 -27.91 2.90
CA VAL A 116 -20.78 -27.57 4.30
C VAL A 116 -22.19 -28.08 4.69
N GLY A 117 -22.98 -28.57 3.74
CA GLY A 117 -24.38 -29.00 3.95
C GLY A 117 -24.59 -30.50 4.20
N GLY A 118 -23.62 -31.22 4.75
CA GLY A 118 -23.73 -32.67 4.94
C GLY A 118 -23.00 -33.16 6.18
N ASN A 119 -23.57 -32.91 7.35
CA ASN A 119 -23.46 -33.70 8.58
C ASN A 119 -24.41 -33.07 9.62
N ALA A 120 -25.67 -33.45 9.54
CA ALA A 120 -26.67 -33.28 10.59
C ALA A 120 -27.12 -34.68 11.03
#